data_AF-S4RTL0-F1
#
_entry.id   AF-S4RTL0-F1
#
_cell.length_a   1.000
_cell.length_b   1.000
_cell.length_c   1.000
_cell.angle_alpha   90.00
_cell.angle_beta   90.00
_cell.angle_gamma   90.00
#
_symmetry.space_group_name_H-M   'P 1'
#
loop_
_entity.id
_entity.type
_entity.pdbx_description
1 polymer ?
#
loop_
_entity_poly.entity_id
_entity_poly.type
_entity_poly.pdbx_seq_one_letter_code
_entity_poly.pdbx_strand_id
1 'polypeptide(L)'
;LRSELAFLGALYCVQGMPYGLQSGYLPLYMRAAGASYGLAAITRVLYVPWLLKFAWAPLVGQCGSLQAWLLGSTGAMGLVCLVGGAVLPEPRSSLAPNAVLLLLLNALASVQDVAVDTCAVRLLAGGARLAWGNAVQVVAYKLGSALAGGALLGLAGERLGWHGVLRVLGALYLLALAYTHRWLTWRPGGMLSPAQHGGQHDDGQQQQQQQRHRATFNPVAISRELLKTPGTAWMAVFVLLYKLGKR
;
A
#
# COMPACT_ATOMS: atom_id res chain seq x y z
N LEU A 1 -9.38 -12.68 -17.24
CA LEU A 1 -8.15 -12.99 -16.47
C LEU A 1 -6.98 -12.06 -16.80
N ARG A 2 -6.57 -11.95 -18.08
CA ARG A 2 -5.40 -11.13 -18.46
C ARG A 2 -5.55 -9.64 -18.10
N SER A 3 -6.74 -9.06 -18.30
CA SER A 3 -7.00 -7.65 -17.99
C SER A 3 -7.10 -7.36 -16.49
N GLU A 4 -7.56 -8.30 -15.66
CA GLU A 4 -7.51 -8.18 -14.20
C GLU A 4 -6.07 -8.28 -13.69
N LEU A 5 -5.29 -9.24 -14.20
CA LEU A 5 -3.89 -9.40 -13.79
C LEU A 5 -3.04 -8.19 -14.19
N ALA A 6 -3.25 -7.62 -15.39
CA ALA A 6 -2.57 -6.40 -15.80
C ALA A 6 -2.94 -5.20 -14.90
N PHE A 7 -4.22 -5.10 -14.53
CA PHE A 7 -4.72 -4.04 -13.64
C PHE A 7 -4.11 -4.14 -12.24
N LEU A 8 -4.17 -5.32 -11.63
CA LEU A 8 -3.56 -5.58 -10.33
C LEU A 8 -2.04 -5.40 -10.38
N GLY A 9 -1.39 -5.86 -11.45
CA GLY A 9 0.03 -5.67 -11.67
C GLY A 9 0.44 -4.20 -11.72
N ALA A 10 -0.33 -3.33 -12.37
CA ALA A 10 -0.05 -1.89 -12.38
C ALA A 10 -0.11 -1.28 -10.96
N LEU A 11 -1.14 -1.64 -10.18
CA LEU A 11 -1.32 -1.17 -8.81
C LEU A 11 -0.24 -1.70 -7.87
N TYR A 12 0.06 -3.00 -7.92
CA TYR A 12 1.15 -3.59 -7.13
C TYR A 12 2.53 -3.04 -7.52
N CYS A 13 2.72 -2.65 -8.79
CA CYS A 13 3.94 -1.99 -9.24
C CYS A 13 4.11 -0.63 -8.56
N VAL A 14 3.12 0.25 -8.62
CA VAL A 14 3.22 1.56 -7.95
C VAL A 14 3.30 1.44 -6.43
N GLN A 15 2.67 0.42 -5.84
CA GLN A 15 2.80 0.10 -4.41
C GLN A 15 4.25 -0.20 -3.99
N GLY A 16 5.07 -0.78 -4.86
CA GLY A 16 6.47 -1.10 -4.58
C GLY A 16 7.43 0.09 -4.67
N MET A 17 7.02 1.19 -5.29
CA MET A 17 7.88 2.35 -5.55
C MET A 17 8.35 3.08 -4.27
N PRO A 18 7.53 3.30 -3.22
CA PRO A 18 7.99 3.93 -1.98
C PRO A 18 9.12 3.14 -1.31
N TYR A 19 9.00 1.81 -1.30
CA TYR A 19 10.04 0.94 -0.78
C TYR A 19 11.32 1.09 -1.60
N GLY A 20 11.24 1.03 -2.94
CA GLY A 20 12.39 1.23 -3.82
C GLY A 20 13.11 2.56 -3.62
N LEU A 21 12.34 3.66 -3.53
CA LEU A 21 12.86 5.00 -3.24
C LEU A 21 13.59 5.03 -1.89
N GLN A 22 12.99 4.45 -0.85
CA GLN A 22 13.51 4.45 0.51
C GLN A 22 14.74 3.56 0.70
N SER A 23 14.71 2.32 0.21
CA SER A 23 15.76 1.33 0.48
C SER A 23 16.85 1.28 -0.59
N GLY A 24 16.56 1.75 -1.80
CA GLY A 24 17.50 1.77 -2.93
C GLY A 24 18.03 3.17 -3.20
N TYR A 25 17.15 4.07 -3.66
CA TYR A 25 17.58 5.36 -4.21
C TYR A 25 18.12 6.32 -3.14
N LEU A 26 17.39 6.57 -2.06
CA LEU A 26 17.75 7.57 -1.05
C LEU A 26 19.12 7.31 -0.38
N PRO A 27 19.46 6.09 0.07
CA PRO A 27 20.77 5.81 0.65
C PRO A 27 21.91 6.03 -0.35
N LEU A 28 21.72 5.64 -1.60
CA LEU A 28 22.71 5.82 -2.66
C LEU A 28 22.89 7.29 -3.01
N TYR A 29 21.80 8.04 -3.11
CA TYR A 29 21.82 9.49 -3.33
C TYR A 29 22.56 10.24 -2.21
N MET A 30 22.30 9.89 -0.94
CA MET A 30 22.97 10.51 0.20
C MET A 30 24.44 10.11 0.31
N ARG A 31 24.79 8.87 -0.05
CA ARG A 31 26.17 8.41 -0.09
C ARG A 31 26.99 9.12 -1.18
N ALA A 32 26.40 9.33 -2.36
CA ALA A 32 27.02 10.12 -3.43
C ALA A 32 27.25 11.59 -3.01
N ALA A 33 26.40 12.13 -2.13
CA ALA A 33 26.54 13.47 -1.56
C ALA A 33 27.48 13.56 -0.34
N GLY A 34 28.16 12.46 0.05
CA GLY A 34 29.13 12.45 1.16
C GLY A 34 28.54 12.43 2.58
N ALA A 35 27.23 12.23 2.75
CA ALA A 35 26.60 12.24 4.06
C ALA A 35 26.69 10.86 4.77
N SER A 36 27.18 10.86 6.02
CA SER A 36 27.32 9.65 6.86
C SER A 36 26.18 9.52 7.89
N TYR A 37 25.16 8.76 7.51
CA TYR A 37 24.33 7.85 8.32
C TYR A 37 23.69 8.31 9.65
N GLY A 38 22.48 8.86 9.53
CA GLY A 38 21.37 8.65 10.48
C GLY A 38 20.23 7.79 9.92
N LEU A 39 20.37 7.31 8.66
CA LEU A 39 19.26 6.74 7.88
C LEU A 39 18.68 5.47 8.49
N ALA A 40 19.50 4.56 8.98
CA ALA A 40 19.07 3.22 9.39
C ALA A 40 18.03 3.24 10.51
N ALA A 41 18.12 4.19 11.44
CA ALA A 41 17.14 4.36 12.52
C ALA A 41 15.80 4.92 11.99
N ILE A 42 15.86 5.93 11.10
CA ILE A 42 14.69 6.54 10.48
C ILE A 42 13.94 5.50 9.63
N THR A 43 14.66 4.68 8.86
CA THR A 43 14.08 3.65 8.00
C THR A 43 13.14 2.70 8.74
N ARG A 44 13.40 2.40 10.02
CA ARG A 44 12.51 1.55 10.83
C ARG A 44 11.15 2.20 11.08
N VAL A 45 11.15 3.50 11.40
CA VAL A 45 9.92 4.27 11.62
C VAL A 45 9.09 4.35 10.33
N LEU A 46 9.74 4.45 9.17
CA LEU A 46 9.06 4.47 7.87
C LEU A 46 8.28 3.18 7.56
N TYR A 47 8.60 2.06 8.24
CA TYR A 47 7.86 0.81 8.09
C TYR A 47 6.66 0.67 9.03
N VAL A 48 6.51 1.55 10.02
CA VAL A 48 5.38 1.51 10.99
C VAL A 48 4.02 1.43 10.30
N PRO A 49 3.72 2.15 9.21
CA PRO A 49 2.41 2.04 8.57
C PRO A 49 2.07 0.63 8.06
N TRP A 50 3.07 -0.14 7.66
CA TRP A 50 2.90 -1.54 7.24
C TRP A 50 2.56 -2.47 8.41
N LEU A 51 3.00 -2.13 9.62
CA LEU A 51 2.61 -2.84 10.85
C LEU A 51 1.17 -2.52 11.25
N LEU A 52 0.68 -1.33 10.89
CA LEU A 52 -0.67 -0.85 11.19
C LEU A 52 -1.73 -1.31 10.16
N LYS A 53 -1.41 -2.26 9.27
CA LYS A 53 -2.38 -2.81 8.29
C LYS A 53 -3.67 -3.32 8.92
N PHE A 54 -3.62 -3.84 10.15
CA PHE A 54 -4.80 -4.27 10.89
C PHE A 54 -5.77 -3.11 11.18
N ALA A 55 -5.29 -1.87 11.25
CA ALA A 55 -6.12 -0.68 11.42
C ALA A 55 -6.69 -0.19 10.08
N TRP A 56 -5.94 -0.34 8.99
CA TRP A 56 -6.40 0.03 7.64
C TRP A 56 -7.48 -0.92 7.10
N ALA A 57 -7.39 -2.22 7.40
CA ALA A 57 -8.37 -3.22 6.97
C ALA A 57 -9.85 -2.88 7.31
N PRO A 58 -10.22 -2.59 8.58
CA PRO A 58 -11.58 -2.19 8.90
C PRO A 58 -11.95 -0.83 8.30
N LEU A 59 -11.01 0.12 8.22
CA LEU A 59 -11.26 1.43 7.62
C LEU A 59 -11.63 1.30 6.13
N VAL A 60 -10.85 0.54 5.36
CA VAL A 60 -11.09 0.29 3.93
C VAL A 60 -12.37 -0.53 3.73
N GLY A 61 -12.66 -1.46 4.64
CA GLY A 61 -13.84 -2.33 4.55
C GLY A 61 -15.17 -1.66 4.94
N GLN A 62 -15.14 -0.64 5.81
CA GLN A 62 -16.35 -0.03 6.39
C GLN A 62 -16.61 1.41 5.92
N CYS A 63 -15.57 2.15 5.53
CA CYS A 63 -15.68 3.56 5.15
C CYS A 63 -15.44 3.72 3.66
N GLY A 64 -16.38 4.32 2.91
CA GLY A 64 -16.19 4.62 1.49
C GLY A 64 -16.21 3.39 0.57
N SER A 65 -16.01 3.60 -0.73
CA SER A 65 -15.96 2.54 -1.72
C SER A 65 -14.52 2.08 -1.97
N LEU A 66 -14.34 0.82 -2.36
CA LEU A 66 -13.02 0.29 -2.71
C LEU A 66 -12.37 1.09 -3.86
N GLN A 67 -13.19 1.54 -4.81
CA GLN A 67 -12.77 2.39 -5.91
C GLN A 67 -12.22 3.73 -5.40
N ALA A 68 -12.91 4.37 -4.45
CA ALA A 68 -12.46 5.61 -3.83
C ALA A 68 -11.13 5.43 -3.09
N TRP A 69 -10.92 4.30 -2.40
CA TRP A 69 -9.64 4.01 -1.75
C TRP A 69 -8.49 3.78 -2.73
N LEU A 70 -8.73 3.05 -3.82
CA LEU A 70 -7.72 2.84 -4.86
C LEU A 70 -7.33 4.15 -5.53
N LEU A 71 -8.31 4.94 -5.96
CA LEU A 71 -8.06 6.23 -6.62
C LEU A 71 -7.48 7.25 -5.64
N GLY A 72 -8.05 7.36 -4.44
CA GLY A 72 -7.64 8.31 -3.41
C GLY A 72 -6.21 8.06 -2.93
N SER A 73 -5.85 6.81 -2.61
CA SER A 73 -4.49 6.49 -2.16
C SER A 73 -3.45 6.67 -3.27
N THR A 74 -3.74 6.22 -4.50
CA THR A 74 -2.85 6.42 -5.66
C THR A 74 -2.66 7.90 -5.99
N GLY A 75 -3.75 8.67 -6.02
CA GLY A 75 -3.71 10.10 -6.29
C GLY A 75 -3.00 10.89 -5.19
N ALA A 76 -3.23 10.53 -3.92
CA ALA A 76 -2.53 11.14 -2.79
C ALA A 76 -1.02 10.87 -2.85
N MET A 77 -0.57 9.65 -3.21
CA MET A 77 0.85 9.38 -3.41
C MET A 77 1.45 10.26 -4.51
N GLY A 78 0.74 10.42 -5.62
CA GLY A 78 1.14 11.32 -6.71
C GLY A 78 1.25 12.78 -6.24
N LEU A 79 0.23 13.29 -5.54
CA LEU A 79 0.21 14.65 -5.03
C LEU A 79 1.33 14.90 -4.03
N VAL A 80 1.54 13.99 -3.07
CA VAL A 80 2.61 14.06 -2.07
C VAL A 80 3.97 14.13 -2.76
N CYS A 81 4.22 13.30 -3.78
CA CYS A 81 5.44 13.35 -4.57
C CYS A 81 5.60 14.68 -5.32
N LEU A 82 4.56 15.19 -5.99
CA LEU A 82 4.63 16.45 -6.74
C LEU A 82 4.89 17.67 -5.83
N VAL A 83 4.15 17.76 -4.72
CA VAL A 83 4.36 18.80 -3.71
C VAL A 83 5.76 18.67 -3.14
N GLY A 84 6.18 17.46 -2.78
CA GLY A 84 7.52 17.18 -2.29
C GLY A 84 8.62 17.66 -3.24
N GLY A 85 8.47 17.37 -4.53
CA GLY A 85 9.39 17.80 -5.58
C GLY A 85 9.36 19.31 -5.87
N ALA A 86 8.36 20.05 -5.40
CA ALA A 86 8.26 21.49 -5.59
C ALA A 86 8.80 22.29 -4.39
N VAL A 87 8.60 21.80 -3.16
CA VAL A 87 8.81 22.61 -1.94
C VAL A 87 9.83 22.05 -0.95
N LEU A 88 10.18 20.76 -1.02
CA LEU A 88 11.05 20.19 0.01
C LEU A 88 12.51 20.53 -0.21
N PRO A 89 13.28 20.73 0.87
CA PRO A 89 14.72 20.80 0.78
C PRO A 89 15.30 19.45 0.32
N GLU A 90 16.49 19.48 -0.28
CA GLU A 90 17.19 18.24 -0.60
C GLU A 90 17.49 17.42 0.67
N PRO A 91 17.47 16.08 0.61
CA PRO A 91 17.75 15.22 1.75
C PRO A 91 19.10 15.47 2.42
N ARG A 92 20.08 15.97 1.65
CA ARG A 92 21.41 16.34 2.17
C ARG A 92 21.39 17.57 3.07
N SER A 93 20.48 18.52 2.84
CA SER A 93 20.36 19.73 3.66
C SER A 93 19.43 19.52 4.84
N SER A 94 18.33 18.78 4.65
CA SER A 94 17.47 18.36 5.75
C SER A 94 16.74 17.06 5.44
N LEU A 95 17.03 16.03 6.24
CA LEU A 95 16.43 14.71 6.09
C LEU A 95 15.02 14.64 6.68
N ALA A 96 14.71 15.42 7.72
CA ALA A 96 13.44 15.30 8.46
C ALA A 96 12.19 15.52 7.58
N PRO A 97 12.09 16.56 6.73
CA PRO A 97 10.95 16.75 5.84
C PRO A 97 10.80 15.60 4.83
N ASN A 98 11.92 15.07 4.33
CA ASN A 98 11.95 13.94 3.41
C ASN A 98 11.57 12.62 4.10
N ALA A 99 11.90 12.46 5.39
CA ALA A 99 11.44 11.33 6.18
C ALA A 99 9.92 11.37 6.40
N VAL A 100 9.34 12.54 6.66
CA VAL A 100 7.88 12.71 6.76
C VAL A 100 7.21 12.39 5.42
N LEU A 101 7.75 12.88 4.30
CA LEU A 101 7.29 12.53 2.96
C LEU A 101 7.26 11.01 2.74
N LEU A 102 8.37 10.33 3.05
CA LEU A 102 8.47 8.87 2.91
C LEU A 102 7.50 8.13 3.85
N LEU A 103 7.28 8.64 5.06
CA LEU A 103 6.32 8.06 6.00
C LEU A 103 4.90 8.16 5.44
N LEU A 104 4.53 9.31 4.88
CA LEU A 104 3.23 9.51 4.21
C LEU A 104 3.08 8.59 3.01
N LEU A 105 4.11 8.46 2.17
CA LEU A 105 4.08 7.54 1.03
C LEU A 105 3.90 6.08 1.48
N ASN A 106 4.62 5.63 2.51
CA ASN A 106 4.45 4.29 3.06
C ASN A 106 3.07 4.08 3.68
N ALA A 107 2.51 5.09 4.35
CA ALA A 107 1.16 5.02 4.90
C ALA A 107 0.12 4.87 3.78
N LEU A 108 0.17 5.73 2.77
CA LEU A 108 -0.73 5.67 1.62
C LEU A 108 -0.59 4.35 0.85
N ALA A 109 0.64 3.87 0.64
CA ALA A 109 0.90 2.59 0.00
C ALA A 109 0.38 1.41 0.82
N SER A 110 0.47 1.47 2.15
CA SER A 110 -0.08 0.42 3.03
C SER A 110 -1.61 0.39 3.03
N VAL A 111 -2.27 1.54 2.88
CA VAL A 111 -3.73 1.63 2.68
C VAL A 111 -4.12 1.12 1.30
N GLN A 112 -3.35 1.49 0.26
CA GLN A 112 -3.55 1.01 -1.11
C GLN A 112 -3.42 -0.51 -1.16
N ASP A 113 -2.39 -1.09 -0.53
CA ASP A 113 -2.15 -2.54 -0.45
C ASP A 113 -3.39 -3.29 0.05
N VAL A 114 -3.98 -2.86 1.17
CA VAL A 114 -5.22 -3.45 1.70
C VAL A 114 -6.37 -3.35 0.69
N ALA A 115 -6.51 -2.21 0.02
CA ALA A 115 -7.55 -2.03 -0.99
C ALA A 115 -7.31 -2.88 -2.25
N VAL A 116 -6.06 -3.01 -2.71
CA VAL A 116 -5.69 -3.82 -3.87
C VAL A 116 -5.84 -5.29 -3.56
N ASP A 117 -5.45 -5.76 -2.38
CA ASP A 117 -5.61 -7.15 -1.95
C ASP A 117 -7.10 -7.53 -1.84
N THR A 118 -7.91 -6.63 -1.27
CA THR A 118 -9.37 -6.79 -1.26
C THR A 118 -9.94 -6.85 -2.69
N CYS A 119 -9.41 -6.02 -3.60
CA CYS A 119 -9.80 -6.02 -5.00
C CYS A 119 -9.39 -7.32 -5.70
N ALA A 120 -8.18 -7.83 -5.44
CA ALA A 120 -7.63 -9.04 -6.04
C ALA A 120 -8.47 -10.27 -5.68
N VAL A 121 -8.84 -10.43 -4.41
CA VAL A 121 -9.72 -11.52 -3.95
C VAL A 121 -11.07 -11.49 -4.66
N ARG A 122 -11.64 -10.29 -4.86
CA ARG A 122 -12.93 -10.12 -5.55
C ARG A 122 -12.85 -10.36 -7.05
N LEU A 123 -11.77 -9.94 -7.71
CA LEU A 123 -11.58 -10.09 -9.16
C LEU A 123 -11.09 -11.48 -9.59
N LEU A 124 -10.39 -12.19 -8.70
CA LEU A 124 -9.74 -13.47 -8.98
C LEU A 124 -10.37 -14.63 -8.23
N ALA A 125 -11.70 -14.61 -8.06
CA ALA A 125 -12.44 -15.72 -7.44
C ALA A 125 -12.09 -17.06 -8.12
N GLY A 126 -11.64 -18.02 -7.30
CA GLY A 126 -11.14 -19.34 -7.72
C GLY A 126 -9.66 -19.55 -7.41
N GLY A 127 -9.31 -20.66 -6.73
CA GLY A 127 -7.97 -20.91 -6.18
C GLY A 127 -6.83 -20.78 -7.19
N ALA A 128 -6.99 -21.30 -8.41
CA ALA A 128 -5.98 -21.20 -9.47
C ALA A 128 -5.75 -19.74 -9.96
N ARG A 129 -6.81 -18.92 -10.02
CA ARG A 129 -6.70 -17.51 -10.45
C ARG A 129 -6.06 -16.65 -9.37
N LEU A 130 -6.35 -16.94 -8.10
CA LEU A 130 -5.75 -16.24 -6.97
C LEU A 130 -4.23 -16.53 -6.88
N ALA A 131 -3.80 -17.76 -7.19
CA ALA A 131 -2.38 -18.10 -7.27
C ALA A 131 -1.63 -17.24 -8.31
N TRP A 132 -2.22 -17.00 -9.48
CA TRP A 132 -1.67 -16.06 -10.47
C TRP A 132 -1.66 -14.62 -9.97
N GLY A 133 -2.69 -14.21 -9.24
CA GLY A 133 -2.74 -12.88 -8.59
C GLY A 133 -1.57 -12.66 -7.64
N ASN A 134 -1.30 -13.61 -6.75
CA ASN A 134 -0.18 -13.54 -5.81
C ASN A 134 1.18 -13.53 -6.51
N ALA A 135 1.34 -14.31 -7.59
CA ALA A 135 2.56 -14.29 -8.39
C ALA A 135 2.78 -12.90 -9.03
N VAL A 136 1.74 -12.33 -9.64
CA VAL A 136 1.78 -10.98 -10.22
C VAL A 136 2.08 -9.93 -9.16
N GLN A 137 1.48 -10.02 -7.97
CA GLN A 137 1.73 -9.12 -6.85
C GLN A 137 3.22 -9.05 -6.52
N VAL A 138 3.87 -10.20 -6.30
CA VAL A 138 5.29 -10.24 -5.92
C VAL A 138 6.18 -9.69 -7.02
N VAL A 139 5.94 -10.09 -8.28
CA VAL A 139 6.76 -9.66 -9.43
C VAL A 139 6.59 -8.16 -9.67
N ALA A 140 5.34 -7.68 -9.71
CA ALA A 140 5.05 -6.27 -9.93
C ALA A 140 5.60 -5.39 -8.81
N TYR A 141 5.42 -5.77 -7.54
CA TYR A 141 5.97 -5.05 -6.41
C TYR A 141 7.50 -4.92 -6.51
N LYS A 142 8.19 -6.03 -6.81
CA LYS A 142 9.65 -6.03 -6.98
C LYS A 142 10.07 -5.18 -8.18
N LEU A 143 9.33 -5.24 -9.28
CA LEU A 143 9.59 -4.41 -10.45
C LEU A 143 9.47 -2.92 -10.10
N GLY A 144 8.39 -2.52 -9.45
CA GLY A 144 8.19 -1.13 -9.00
C GLY A 144 9.27 -0.66 -8.03
N SER A 145 9.65 -1.51 -7.08
CA SER A 145 10.77 -1.26 -6.18
C SER A 145 12.09 -1.11 -6.93
N ALA A 146 12.37 -1.94 -7.93
CA ALA A 146 13.60 -1.86 -8.72
C ALA A 146 13.62 -0.61 -9.62
N LEU A 147 12.47 -0.25 -10.20
CA LEU A 147 12.33 0.97 -11.00
C LEU A 147 12.58 2.21 -10.16
N ALA A 148 11.92 2.32 -9.00
CA ALA A 148 12.10 3.47 -8.12
C ALA A 148 13.48 3.50 -7.44
N GLY A 149 14.05 2.34 -7.14
CA GLY A 149 15.34 2.23 -6.45
C GLY A 149 16.56 2.32 -7.38
N GLY A 150 16.48 1.81 -8.61
CA GLY A 150 17.62 1.67 -9.53
C GLY A 150 17.47 2.39 -10.87
N ALA A 151 16.30 2.30 -11.53
CA ALA A 151 16.10 2.97 -12.82
C ALA A 151 16.07 4.49 -12.68
N LEU A 152 15.49 5.01 -11.59
CA LEU A 152 15.55 6.43 -11.26
C LEU A 152 16.97 6.89 -10.91
N LEU A 153 17.84 6.03 -10.34
CA LEU A 153 19.26 6.39 -10.16
C LEU A 153 19.96 6.61 -11.51
N GLY A 154 19.76 5.69 -12.46
CA GLY A 154 20.40 5.76 -13.77
C GLY A 154 19.92 6.93 -14.64
N LEU A 155 18.62 7.26 -14.58
CA LEU A 155 18.03 8.35 -15.37
C LEU A 155 18.17 9.72 -14.69
N ALA A 156 18.21 9.77 -13.35
CA ALA A 156 18.09 11.03 -12.60
C ALA A 156 19.36 11.48 -11.88
N GLY A 157 20.34 10.59 -11.70
CA GLY A 157 21.55 10.84 -10.90
C GLY A 157 22.37 12.05 -11.33
N GLU A 158 22.40 12.37 -12.62
CA GLU A 158 23.19 13.51 -13.14
C GLU A 158 22.35 14.68 -13.68
N ARG A 159 21.06 14.49 -13.97
CA ARG A 159 20.24 15.49 -14.70
C ARG A 159 19.01 16.01 -13.96
N LEU A 160 18.41 15.22 -13.06
CA LEU A 160 17.10 15.55 -12.47
C LEU A 160 17.19 15.91 -10.98
N GLY A 161 18.20 15.42 -10.27
CA GLY A 161 18.33 15.60 -8.82
C GLY A 161 17.15 15.01 -8.04
N TRP A 162 17.11 15.28 -6.73
CA TRP A 162 16.06 14.77 -5.84
C TRP A 162 14.65 15.23 -6.25
N HIS A 163 14.49 16.53 -6.55
CA HIS A 163 13.20 17.12 -6.94
C HIS A 163 12.67 16.54 -8.25
N GLY A 164 13.55 16.29 -9.22
CA GLY A 164 13.15 15.66 -10.48
C GLY A 164 12.69 14.22 -10.27
N VAL A 165 13.34 13.45 -9.39
CA VAL A 165 12.89 12.10 -9.01
C VAL A 165 11.50 12.10 -8.41
N LEU A 166 11.23 13.02 -7.47
CA LEU A 166 9.91 13.15 -6.88
C LEU A 166 8.85 13.54 -7.93
N ARG A 167 9.18 14.44 -8.86
CA ARG A 167 8.27 14.80 -9.97
C ARG A 167 7.98 13.63 -10.91
N VAL A 168 8.99 12.84 -11.26
CA VAL A 168 8.80 11.64 -12.10
C VAL A 168 7.93 10.60 -11.38
N LEU A 169 8.18 10.33 -10.11
CA LEU A 169 7.33 9.45 -9.30
C LEU A 169 5.90 9.97 -9.23
N GLY A 170 5.72 11.27 -9.01
CA GLY A 170 4.42 11.94 -9.03
C GLY A 170 3.68 11.70 -10.34
N ALA A 171 4.36 11.89 -11.48
CA ALA A 171 3.80 11.62 -12.80
C ALA A 171 3.44 10.14 -13.03
N LEU A 172 4.27 9.21 -12.54
CA LEU A 172 3.98 7.77 -12.62
C LEU A 172 2.75 7.38 -11.80
N TYR A 173 2.58 7.95 -10.60
CA TYR A 173 1.36 7.75 -9.82
C TYR A 173 0.13 8.36 -10.50
N LEU A 174 0.24 9.54 -11.11
CA LEU A 174 -0.87 10.13 -11.87
C LEU A 174 -1.23 9.30 -13.12
N LEU A 175 -0.25 8.72 -13.79
CA LEU A 175 -0.47 7.77 -14.88
C LEU A 175 -1.18 6.51 -14.39
N ALA A 176 -0.75 5.95 -13.27
CA ALA A 176 -1.40 4.80 -12.65
C ALA A 176 -2.82 5.13 -12.17
N LEU A 177 -3.04 6.34 -11.65
CA LEU A 177 -4.36 6.86 -11.29
C LEU A 177 -5.27 6.95 -12.52
N ALA A 178 -4.81 7.57 -13.60
CA ALA A 178 -5.56 7.71 -14.84
C ALA A 178 -5.88 6.33 -15.44
N TYR A 179 -4.92 5.42 -15.43
CA TYR A 179 -5.12 4.03 -15.85
C TYR A 179 -6.16 3.31 -14.98
N THR A 180 -6.06 3.44 -13.66
CA THR A 180 -6.99 2.84 -12.70
C THR A 180 -8.39 3.39 -12.90
N HIS A 181 -8.54 4.70 -13.00
CA HIS A 181 -9.80 5.36 -13.25
C HIS A 181 -10.42 4.88 -14.57
N ARG A 182 -9.65 4.86 -15.66
CA ARG A 182 -10.11 4.39 -16.96
C ARG A 182 -10.52 2.91 -16.95
N TRP A 183 -9.79 2.07 -16.22
CA TRP A 183 -10.14 0.65 -16.10
C TRP A 183 -11.43 0.46 -15.30
N LEU A 184 -11.61 1.22 -14.22
CA LEU A 184 -12.81 1.19 -13.38
C LEU A 184 -14.05 1.71 -14.10
N THR A 185 -13.92 2.73 -14.95
CA THR A 185 -15.06 3.26 -15.73
C THR A 185 -15.41 2.39 -16.93
N TRP A 186 -14.44 1.68 -17.51
CA TRP A 186 -14.67 0.82 -18.66
C TRP A 186 -15.35 -0.52 -18.32
N ARG A 187 -15.25 -1.01 -17.07
CA ARG A 187 -15.99 -2.20 -16.61
C ARG A 187 -17.33 -1.80 -15.98
N PRO A 188 -18.47 -1.98 -16.66
CA PRO A 188 -19.76 -1.60 -16.12
C PRO A 188 -20.17 -2.56 -14.99
N GLY A 189 -20.55 -2.01 -13.84
CA GLY A 189 -21.46 -2.66 -12.88
C GLY A 189 -20.82 -3.49 -11.74
N GLY A 190 -21.06 -3.05 -10.50
CA GLY A 190 -21.33 -3.90 -9.33
C GLY A 190 -20.20 -4.77 -8.72
N MET A 191 -19.17 -5.16 -9.48
CA MET A 191 -18.17 -6.13 -9.02
C MET A 191 -17.36 -5.65 -7.81
N LEU A 192 -17.19 -4.32 -7.66
CA LEU A 192 -16.51 -3.67 -6.54
C LEU A 192 -17.47 -2.95 -5.56
N SER A 193 -18.78 -2.92 -5.85
CA SER A 193 -19.81 -2.39 -4.94
C SER A 193 -19.91 -3.25 -3.68
N PRO A 194 -20.22 -2.71 -2.49
CA PRO A 194 -20.52 -3.55 -1.33
C PRO A 194 -21.56 -4.59 -1.73
N ALA A 195 -21.33 -5.87 -1.43
CA ALA A 195 -22.23 -6.94 -1.83
C ALA A 195 -23.67 -6.61 -1.37
N GLN A 196 -24.51 -6.13 -2.29
CA GLN A 196 -25.94 -6.07 -2.05
C GLN A 196 -26.42 -7.52 -2.10
N HIS A 197 -26.85 -8.05 -0.97
CA HIS A 197 -27.59 -9.31 -0.92
C HIS A 197 -28.89 -9.10 -1.71
N GLY A 198 -28.83 -9.40 -3.00
CA GLY A 198 -29.96 -9.44 -3.92
C GLY A 198 -30.12 -10.87 -4.40
N GLY A 199 -30.87 -11.65 -3.63
CA GLY A 199 -31.26 -13.02 -3.92
C GLY A 199 -32.42 -13.39 -3.01
N GLN A 200 -33.62 -12.94 -3.40
CA GLN A 200 -34.89 -13.37 -2.80
C GLN A 200 -34.98 -14.90 -2.85
N HIS A 201 -35.44 -15.51 -1.75
CA HIS A 201 -35.61 -16.95 -1.46
C HIS A 201 -34.46 -17.61 -0.67
N ASP A 202 -34.28 -17.26 0.62
CA ASP A 202 -34.27 -18.20 1.78
C ASP A 202 -34.06 -17.45 3.13
N ASP A 203 -34.66 -16.25 3.28
CA ASP A 203 -34.23 -15.21 4.24
C ASP A 203 -34.61 -15.42 5.72
N GLY A 204 -35.34 -16.48 6.09
CA GLY A 204 -35.89 -16.61 7.44
C GLY A 204 -34.90 -17.06 8.52
N GLN A 205 -34.05 -18.05 8.21
CA GLN A 205 -33.24 -18.73 9.24
C GLN A 205 -31.77 -18.31 9.23
N GLN A 206 -31.20 -17.97 8.08
CA GLN A 206 -29.81 -17.51 7.99
C GLN A 206 -29.63 -16.10 8.55
N GLN A 207 -30.61 -15.19 8.37
CA GLN A 207 -30.50 -13.82 8.90
C GLN A 207 -30.45 -13.78 10.43
N GLN A 208 -31.16 -14.67 11.14
CA GLN A 208 -31.17 -14.70 12.60
C GLN A 208 -29.83 -15.20 13.17
N GLN A 209 -29.21 -16.20 12.54
CA GLN A 209 -27.90 -16.73 12.95
C GLN A 209 -26.75 -15.78 12.57
N GLN A 210 -26.87 -15.08 11.43
CA GLN A 210 -25.88 -14.12 10.96
C GLN A 210 -25.98 -12.77 11.69
N GLN A 211 -27.17 -12.34 12.14
CA GLN A 211 -27.33 -11.20 13.06
C GLN A 211 -26.76 -11.50 14.44
N ARG A 212 -26.92 -12.73 14.96
CA ARG A 212 -26.31 -13.14 16.24
C ARG A 212 -24.78 -13.16 16.18
N HIS A 213 -24.20 -13.53 15.03
CA HIS A 213 -22.75 -13.46 14.77
C HIS A 213 -22.24 -12.04 14.44
N ARG A 214 -23.03 -11.18 13.77
CA ARG A 214 -22.67 -9.78 13.51
C ARG A 214 -22.75 -8.91 14.76
N ALA A 215 -23.70 -9.17 15.66
CA ALA A 215 -23.84 -8.44 16.93
C ALA A 215 -22.65 -8.67 17.89
N THR A 216 -21.82 -9.68 17.64
CA THR A 216 -20.63 -9.98 18.45
C THR A 216 -19.31 -9.56 17.80
N PHE A 217 -19.32 -8.99 16.57
CA PHE A 217 -18.11 -8.50 15.92
C PHE A 217 -17.79 -7.05 16.33
N ASN A 218 -17.44 -6.86 17.60
CA ASN A 218 -16.82 -5.62 18.06
C ASN A 218 -15.29 -5.77 17.94
N PRO A 219 -14.64 -5.16 16.92
CA PRO A 219 -13.20 -5.32 16.68
C PRO A 219 -12.33 -4.80 17.84
N VAL A 220 -12.85 -3.86 18.64
CA VAL A 220 -12.20 -3.39 19.87
C VAL A 220 -12.33 -4.42 20.99
N ALA A 221 -13.46 -5.14 21.06
CA ALA A 221 -13.62 -6.24 22.00
C ALA A 221 -12.77 -7.45 21.61
N ILE A 222 -12.71 -7.79 20.32
CA ILE A 222 -11.88 -8.89 19.79
C ILE A 222 -10.38 -8.60 19.97
N SER A 223 -9.92 -7.37 19.70
CA SER A 223 -8.52 -6.99 19.96
C SER A 223 -8.21 -6.98 21.46
N ARG A 224 -9.15 -6.58 22.33
CA ARG A 224 -9.00 -6.70 23.78
C ARG A 224 -9.04 -8.15 24.28
N GLU A 225 -9.83 -9.03 23.68
CA GLU A 225 -9.84 -10.46 24.01
C GLU A 225 -8.55 -11.14 23.57
N LEU A 226 -8.07 -10.87 22.35
CA LEU A 226 -6.81 -11.43 21.84
C LEU A 226 -5.61 -11.03 22.72
N LEU A 227 -5.61 -9.81 23.28
CA LEU A 227 -4.60 -9.35 24.23
C LEU A 227 -4.71 -10.00 25.62
N LYS A 228 -5.89 -10.53 25.97
CA LYS A 228 -6.14 -11.26 27.22
C LYS A 228 -5.84 -12.75 27.11
N THR A 229 -5.76 -13.30 25.90
CA THR A 229 -5.40 -14.71 25.69
C THR A 229 -3.94 -14.95 26.12
N PRO A 230 -3.64 -15.95 26.97
CA PRO A 230 -2.28 -16.24 27.42
C PRO A 230 -1.37 -16.54 26.22
N GLY A 231 -0.25 -15.82 26.10
CA GLY A 231 0.76 -16.04 25.06
C GLY A 231 0.65 -15.16 23.82
N THR A 232 -0.49 -14.56 23.51
CA THR A 232 -0.65 -13.68 22.33
C THR A 232 0.16 -12.41 22.45
N ALA A 233 0.21 -11.82 23.64
CA ALA A 233 1.04 -10.63 23.90
C ALA A 233 2.53 -10.93 23.69
N TRP A 234 3.00 -12.08 24.17
CA TRP A 234 4.38 -12.53 23.96
C TRP A 234 4.67 -12.84 22.48
N MET A 235 3.72 -13.44 21.77
CA MET A 235 3.87 -13.74 20.35
C MET A 235 3.88 -12.46 19.48
N ALA A 236 3.07 -11.46 19.83
CA ALA A 236 3.09 -10.15 19.18
C ALA A 236 4.43 -9.42 19.42
N VAL A 237 4.92 -9.43 20.66
CA VAL A 237 6.25 -8.88 21.02
C VAL A 237 7.36 -9.64 20.31
N PHE A 238 7.29 -10.97 20.26
CA PHE A 238 8.26 -11.80 19.54
C PHE A 238 8.25 -11.52 18.04
N VAL A 239 7.09 -11.43 17.40
CA VAL A 239 6.98 -11.10 15.97
C VAL A 239 7.51 -9.69 15.69
N LEU A 240 7.24 -8.73 16.57
CA LEU A 240 7.78 -7.38 16.47
C LEU A 240 9.31 -7.36 16.61
N LEU A 241 9.85 -8.02 17.64
CA LEU A 241 11.30 -8.13 17.86
C LEU A 241 12.00 -8.89 16.73
N TYR A 242 11.40 -9.98 16.26
CA TYR A 242 11.92 -10.78 15.15
C TYR A 242 11.94 -9.98 13.84
N LYS A 243 10.87 -9.24 13.54
CA LYS A 243 10.82 -8.36 12.36
C LYS A 243 11.76 -7.16 12.49
N LEU A 244 12.02 -6.67 13.69
CA LEU A 244 13.00 -5.60 13.96
C LEU A 244 14.46 -6.11 13.91
N GLY A 245 14.67 -7.42 14.12
CA GLY A 245 16.00 -8.05 14.19
C GLY A 245 16.53 -8.62 12.87
N LYS A 246 15.70 -8.76 11.83
CA LYS A 246 16.15 -9.32 10.54
C LYS A 246 16.74 -8.24 9.63
N ARG A 247 18.03 -8.44 9.36
CA ARG A 247 18.96 -7.66 8.51
C ARG A 247 18.63 -7.73 7.02
#